data_AF-A0A2R6C6V3-F1
#
_entry.id   AF-A0A2R6C6V3-F1
#
_cell.length_a   1.000
_cell.length_b   1.000
_cell.length_c   1.000
_cell.angle_alpha   90.00
_cell.angle_beta   90.00
_cell.angle_gamma   90.00
#
_symmetry.space_group_name_H-M   'P 1'
#
loop_
_entity.id
_entity.type
_entity.pdbx_description
1 polymer ?
#
loop_
_entity_poly.entity_id
_entity_poly.type
_entity_poly.pdbx_seq_one_letter_code
_entity_poly.pdbx_strand_id
1 'polypeptide(L)'
;MSVKFECKVTSIHPAFDPNGNEYVCVEFAYESAQQPMVFTLPPEAPPEAQAFLPLLQSIPKAFLRPPKTYSNRLVIYLTPEEWERLPTPYKVGDVFSVTIDQGGSITVTQT
;
A
#
# COMPACT_ATOMS: atom_id res chain seq x y z
N MET A 1 -11.46 -21.99 8.60
CA MET A 1 -10.42 -20.96 8.73
C MET A 1 -10.53 -20.01 7.56
N SER A 2 -10.96 -18.77 7.80
CA SER A 2 -11.04 -17.70 6.80
C SER A 2 -9.89 -16.71 7.02
N VAL A 3 -9.36 -16.14 5.94
CA VAL A 3 -8.34 -15.08 6.01
C VAL A 3 -9.04 -13.73 5.98
N LYS A 4 -8.74 -12.85 6.92
CA LYS A 4 -9.29 -11.49 6.96
C LYS A 4 -8.15 -10.47 7.05
N PHE A 5 -8.19 -9.43 6.23
CA PHE A 5 -7.25 -8.32 6.30
C PHE A 5 -7.92 -6.99 5.95
N GLU A 6 -7.29 -5.90 6.35
CA GLU A 6 -7.69 -4.54 6.00
C GLU A 6 -6.81 -4.01 4.87
N CYS A 7 -7.40 -3.22 3.98
CA CYS A 7 -6.71 -2.53 2.91
C CYS A 7 -7.37 -1.19 2.63
N LYS A 8 -6.59 -0.26 2.09
CA LYS A 8 -7.02 1.08 1.72
C LYS A 8 -6.99 1.24 0.20
N VAL A 9 -7.97 1.93 -0.37
CA VAL A 9 -7.92 2.32 -1.79
C VAL A 9 -6.83 3.36 -1.97
N THR A 10 -5.78 3.01 -2.70
CA THR A 10 -4.62 3.88 -2.96
C THR A 10 -4.63 4.49 -4.35
N SER A 11 -5.30 3.86 -5.31
CA SER A 11 -5.37 4.34 -6.69
C SER A 11 -6.68 3.91 -7.35
N ILE A 12 -7.20 4.81 -8.20
CA ILE A 12 -8.31 4.53 -9.13
C ILE A 12 -7.92 5.17 -10.45
N HIS A 13 -7.82 4.39 -11.52
CA HIS A 13 -7.37 4.89 -12.82
C HIS A 13 -7.88 4.04 -13.98
N PRO A 14 -7.95 4.57 -15.21
CA PRO A 14 -8.25 3.76 -16.38
C PRO A 14 -7.12 2.78 -16.67
N ALA A 15 -7.48 1.62 -17.21
CA ALA A 15 -6.59 0.58 -17.68
C ALA A 15 -7.14 -0.01 -18.99
N PHE A 16 -6.25 -0.51 -19.84
CA PHE A 16 -6.61 -1.06 -21.13
C PHE A 16 -6.00 -2.45 -21.30
N ASP A 17 -6.76 -3.39 -21.83
CA ASP A 17 -6.23 -4.69 -22.22
C ASP A 17 -5.53 -4.62 -23.60
N PRO A 18 -4.85 -5.69 -24.05
CA PRO A 18 -4.19 -5.70 -25.35
C PRO A 18 -5.11 -5.50 -26.56
N ASN A 19 -6.41 -5.66 -26.40
CA ASN A 19 -7.40 -5.45 -27.45
C ASN A 19 -7.98 -4.02 -27.44
N GLY A 20 -7.57 -3.19 -26.47
CA GLY A 20 -8.04 -1.81 -26.32
C GLY A 20 -9.36 -1.68 -25.55
N ASN A 21 -9.84 -2.75 -24.89
CA ASN A 21 -11.01 -2.61 -24.02
C ASN A 21 -10.62 -1.80 -22.78
N GLU A 22 -11.48 -0.86 -22.40
CA GLU A 22 -11.29 0.01 -21.24
C GLU A 22 -11.80 -0.65 -19.95
N TYR A 23 -11.09 -0.43 -18.86
CA TYR A 23 -11.44 -0.84 -17.52
C TYR A 23 -11.12 0.27 -16.52
N VAL A 24 -11.87 0.32 -15.43
CA VAL A 24 -11.52 1.09 -14.23
C VAL A 24 -10.75 0.17 -13.28
N CYS A 25 -9.47 0.47 -13.07
CA CYS A 25 -8.60 -0.23 -12.14
C CYS A 25 -8.72 0.40 -10.75
N VAL A 26 -8.99 -0.42 -9.75
CA VAL A 26 -9.05 -0.04 -8.33
C VAL A 26 -7.99 -0.82 -7.57
N GLU A 27 -7.03 -0.11 -6.97
CA GLU A 27 -5.95 -0.71 -6.19
C GLU A 27 -6.20 -0.60 -4.70
N PHE A 28 -6.25 -1.74 -4.03
CA PHE A 28 -6.39 -1.86 -2.59
C PHE A 28 -5.06 -2.31 -1.99
N ALA A 29 -4.42 -1.42 -1.23
CA ALA A 29 -3.10 -1.66 -0.66
C ALA A 29 -3.12 -1.66 0.87
N TYR A 30 -2.18 -2.39 1.45
CA TYR A 30 -1.86 -2.21 2.87
C TYR A 30 -0.72 -1.22 3.01
N GLU A 31 -0.79 -0.37 4.03
CA GLU A 31 0.35 0.44 4.45
C GLU A 31 1.31 -0.51 5.18
N SER A 32 2.47 -0.77 4.57
CA SER A 32 3.46 -1.67 5.18
C SER A 32 4.01 -1.06 6.46
N ALA A 33 4.08 -1.88 7.51
CA ALA A 33 4.76 -1.50 8.73
C ALA A 33 6.24 -1.25 8.40
N GLN A 34 6.67 0.00 8.54
CA GLN A 34 8.04 0.36 8.20
C GLN A 34 8.97 0.03 9.35
N GLN A 35 10.08 -0.63 9.02
CA GLN A 35 11.18 -0.72 9.96
C GLN A 35 11.75 0.70 10.17
N PRO A 36 12.04 1.10 11.43
CA PRO A 36 12.69 2.38 11.69
C PRO A 36 13.97 2.49 10.87
N MET A 37 14.20 3.60 10.17
CA MET A 37 15.50 3.85 9.57
C MET A 37 16.53 3.98 10.69
N VAL A 38 17.46 3.03 10.77
CA VAL A 38 18.61 3.10 11.67
C VAL A 38 19.81 3.53 10.84
N PHE A 39 20.33 4.73 11.11
CA PHE A 39 21.63 5.12 10.57
C PHE A 39 22.70 4.37 11.35
N THR A 40 23.31 3.39 10.70
CA THR A 40 24.51 2.71 11.19
C THR A 40 25.67 3.07 10.28
N LEU A 41 26.87 3.18 10.84
CA LEU A 41 28.07 3.23 10.01
C LEU A 41 28.28 1.84 9.38
N PRO A 42 28.62 1.77 8.08
CA PRO A 42 29.07 0.53 7.48
C PRO A 42 30.26 -0.05 8.25
N PRO A 43 30.42 -1.38 8.30
CA PRO A 43 31.57 -2.01 8.97
C PRO A 43 32.93 -1.52 8.43
N GLU A 44 32.95 -1.16 7.15
CA GLU A 44 34.13 -0.69 6.40
C GLU A 44 34.39 0.83 6.59
N ALA A 45 33.65 1.52 7.46
CA ALA A 45 33.75 2.97 7.56
C ALA A 45 35.10 3.42 8.15
N PRO A 46 35.72 4.49 7.61
CA PRO A 46 36.97 5.04 8.15
C PRO A 46 36.83 5.42 9.64
N PRO A 47 37.91 5.34 10.44
CA PRO A 47 37.87 5.74 11.85
C PRO A 47 37.36 7.17 12.07
N GLU A 48 37.67 8.08 11.13
CA GLU A 48 37.21 9.47 11.12
C GLU A 48 35.68 9.60 10.98
N ALA A 49 35.02 8.62 10.36
CA ALA A 49 33.57 8.61 10.20
C ALA A 49 32.85 8.43 11.55
N GLN A 50 33.51 7.85 12.56
CA GLN A 50 32.93 7.68 13.90
C GLN A 50 32.65 9.03 14.59
N ALA A 51 33.41 10.08 14.26
CA ALA A 51 33.20 11.42 14.79
C ALA A 51 31.85 12.04 14.37
N PHE A 52 31.22 11.53 13.31
CA PHE A 52 29.95 12.03 12.79
C PHE A 52 28.73 11.26 13.32
N LEU A 53 28.91 10.15 14.05
CA LEU A 53 27.81 9.41 14.68
C LEU A 53 26.90 10.29 15.55
N PRO A 54 27.42 11.18 16.42
CA PRO A 54 26.58 12.04 17.26
C PRO A 54 25.74 13.01 16.44
N LEU A 55 26.27 13.52 15.32
CA LEU A 55 25.56 14.39 14.39
C LEU A 55 24.42 13.63 13.71
N LEU A 56 24.64 12.39 13.27
CA LEU A 56 23.58 11.57 12.67
C LEU A 56 22.47 11.23 13.67
N GLN A 57 22.83 10.97 14.93
CA GLN A 57 21.86 10.73 16.02
C GLN A 57 21.08 11.99 16.42
N SER A 58 21.59 13.18 16.13
CA SER A 58 20.91 14.45 16.41
C SER A 58 19.76 14.76 15.45
N ILE A 59 19.68 14.06 14.31
CA ILE A 59 18.62 14.29 13.31
C ILE A 59 17.27 13.89 13.93
N PRO A 60 16.27 14.79 13.98
CA PRO A 60 14.98 14.46 14.56
C PRO A 60 14.34 13.28 13.83
N LYS A 61 13.88 12.27 14.58
CA LYS A 61 13.28 11.04 14.04
C LYS A 61 12.09 11.30 13.09
N ALA A 62 11.45 12.46 13.17
CA ALA A 62 10.40 12.87 12.25
C ALA A 62 10.89 13.02 10.80
N PHE A 63 12.13 13.49 10.59
CA PHE A 63 12.76 13.58 9.26
C PHE A 63 13.26 12.23 8.75
N LEU A 64 13.37 11.25 9.65
CA LEU A 64 13.82 9.89 9.33
C LEU A 64 12.66 8.92 9.13
N ARG A 65 11.41 9.43 9.10
CA ARG A 65 10.26 8.59 8.74
C ARG A 65 10.37 8.26 7.26
N PRO A 66 10.50 6.98 6.89
CA PRO A 66 10.46 6.63 5.49
C PRO A 66 9.11 7.08 4.88
N PRO A 67 9.08 7.40 3.58
CA PRO A 67 7.83 7.69 2.89
C PRO A 67 6.92 6.47 3.00
N LYS A 68 5.65 6.65 3.35
CA LYS A 68 4.69 5.54 3.50
C LYS A 68 4.76 4.61 2.29
N THR A 69 5.11 3.36 2.54
CA THR A 69 5.16 2.33 1.50
C THR A 69 3.85 1.57 1.52
N TYR A 70 3.19 1.54 0.37
CA TYR A 70 1.97 0.79 0.16
C TYR A 70 2.29 -0.41 -0.72
N SER A 71 1.63 -1.53 -0.45
CA SER A 71 1.77 -2.74 -1.26
C SER A 71 0.40 -3.29 -1.57
N ASN A 72 0.12 -3.49 -2.85
CA ASN A 72 -1.18 -3.94 -3.34
C ASN A 72 -1.47 -5.34 -2.80
N ARG A 73 -2.67 -5.51 -2.24
CA ARG A 73 -3.18 -6.80 -1.74
C ARG A 73 -4.33 -7.33 -2.56
N LEU A 74 -5.05 -6.44 -3.23
CA LEU A 74 -6.15 -6.74 -4.13
C LEU A 74 -6.19 -5.64 -5.20
N VAL A 75 -6.35 -6.04 -6.46
CA VAL A 75 -6.56 -5.13 -7.58
C VAL A 75 -7.76 -5.63 -8.35
N ILE A 76 -8.73 -4.75 -8.61
CA ILE A 76 -9.94 -5.09 -9.33
C ILE A 76 -9.98 -4.24 -10.60
N TYR A 77 -10.21 -4.87 -11.74
CA TYR A 77 -10.50 -4.21 -13.00
C TYR A 77 -11.98 -4.40 -13.29
N LEU A 78 -12.72 -3.30 -13.37
CA LEU A 78 -14.15 -3.28 -13.66
C LEU A 78 -14.35 -2.73 -15.06
N THR A 79 -15.30 -3.25 -15.83
CA THR A 79 -15.71 -2.54 -17.04
C THR A 79 -16.37 -1.20 -16.68
N PRO A 80 -16.46 -0.23 -17.62
CA PRO A 80 -17.18 1.02 -17.37
C PRO A 80 -18.62 0.78 -16.90
N GLU A 81 -19.32 -0.21 -17.48
CA GLU A 81 -20.69 -0.54 -17.08
C GLU A 81 -20.79 -1.13 -15.67
N GLU A 82 -19.81 -1.95 -15.26
CA GLU A 82 -19.74 -2.49 -13.90
C GLU A 82 -19.45 -1.39 -12.88
N TRP A 83 -18.54 -0.48 -13.21
CA TRP A 83 -18.20 0.68 -12.39
C TRP A 83 -19.41 1.57 -12.14
N GLU A 84 -20.15 1.94 -13.19
CA GLU A 84 -21.35 2.79 -13.09
C GLU A 84 -22.50 2.13 -12.31
N ARG A 85 -22.51 0.80 -12.21
CA ARG A 85 -23.50 0.04 -11.44
C ARG A 85 -23.16 -0.11 -9.96
N LEU A 86 -21.96 0.30 -9.53
CA LEU A 86 -21.59 0.23 -8.13
C LEU A 86 -22.54 1.09 -7.28
N PRO A 87 -23.20 0.52 -6.25
CA PRO A 87 -24.09 1.28 -5.37
C PRO A 87 -23.38 2.43 -4.66
N THR A 88 -22.08 2.28 -4.43
CA THR A 88 -21.21 3.29 -3.85
C THR A 88 -19.86 3.23 -4.56
N PRO A 89 -19.49 4.27 -5.31
CA PRO A 89 -18.19 4.33 -5.97
C PRO A 89 -17.06 4.34 -4.93
N TYR A 90 -15.99 3.60 -5.22
CA TYR A 90 -14.76 3.63 -4.41
C TYR A 90 -14.14 5.02 -4.44
N LYS A 91 -13.56 5.46 -3.33
CA LYS A 91 -12.76 6.69 -3.25
C LYS A 91 -11.36 6.39 -2.74
N VAL A 92 -10.37 7.05 -3.33
CA VAL A 92 -9.00 7.03 -2.80
C VAL A 92 -9.03 7.52 -1.36
N GLY A 93 -8.52 6.72 -0.43
CA GLY A 93 -8.66 7.00 0.99
C GLY A 93 -9.51 5.98 1.74
N ASP A 94 -10.50 5.37 1.08
CA ASP A 94 -11.45 4.48 1.71
C ASP A 94 -10.78 3.21 2.23
N VAL A 95 -11.26 2.73 3.37
CA VAL A 95 -10.74 1.53 4.04
C VAL A 95 -11.76 0.42 3.93
N PHE A 96 -11.27 -0.77 3.58
CA PHE A 96 -12.07 -1.96 3.35
C PHE A 96 -11.50 -3.13 4.12
N SER A 97 -12.39 -4.01 4.59
CA SER A 97 -12.03 -5.33 5.05
C SER A 97 -12.28 -6.35 3.95
N VAL A 98 -11.24 -7.13 3.63
CA VAL A 98 -11.29 -8.25 2.69
C VAL A 98 -11.31 -9.54 3.49
N THR A 99 -12.28 -10.40 3.19
CA THR A 99 -12.40 -11.74 3.78
C THR A 99 -12.36 -12.78 2.67
N ILE A 100 -11.46 -13.76 2.79
CA ILE A 100 -11.38 -14.94 1.94
C ILE A 100 -11.88 -16.12 2.76
N ASP A 101 -13.01 -16.69 2.37
CA ASP A 101 -13.62 -17.82 3.05
C ASP A 101 -13.01 -19.17 2.60
N GLN A 102 -13.42 -20.26 3.25
CA GLN A 102 -12.96 -21.61 2.90
C GLN A 102 -13.53 -22.14 1.58
N GLY A 103 -14.64 -21.57 1.11
CA GLY A 103 -15.24 -21.88 -0.18
C GLY A 103 -14.56 -21.18 -1.35
N GLY A 104 -13.59 -20.29 -1.07
CA GLY A 104 -12.91 -19.48 -2.07
C GLY A 104 -13.63 -18.17 -2.39
N SER A 105 -14.72 -17.83 -1.71
CA SER A 105 -15.39 -16.54 -1.89
C SER A 105 -14.54 -15.43 -1.29
N ILE A 106 -14.43 -14.32 -2.02
CA ILE A 106 -13.77 -13.10 -1.57
C ILE A 106 -14.84 -12.04 -1.36
N THR A 107 -14.98 -11.58 -0.13
CA THR A 107 -15.92 -10.51 0.23
C THR A 107 -15.13 -9.26 0.60
N VAL A 108 -15.46 -8.14 -0.03
CA VAL A 108 -14.88 -6.82 0.23
C VAL A 108 -15.97 -5.94 0.83
N THR A 109 -15.74 -5.40 2.03
CA THR A 109 -16.74 -4.60 2.76
C THR A 109 -16.10 -3.32 3.28
N GLN A 110 -16.75 -2.18 3.07
CA GLN A 110 -16.28 -0.90 3.58
C GLN A 110 -16.32 -0.91 5.11
N THR A 111 -15.24 -0.47 5.74
CA THR A 111 -15.09 -0.41 7.20
C THR A 111 -15.64 0.89 7.76
#